data_AF-K9KAJ8-F1
#
_entry.id   AF-K9KAJ8-F1
#
_cell.length_a   1.000
_cell.length_b   1.000
_cell.length_c   1.000
_cell.angle_alpha   90.00
_cell.angle_beta   90.00
_cell.angle_gamma   90.00
#
_symmetry.space_group_name_H-M   'P 1'
#
loop_
_entity.id
_entity.type
_entity.pdbx_description
1 polymer ?
#
loop_
_entity_poly.entity_id
_entity_poly.type
_entity_poly.pdbx_seq_one_letter_code
_entity_poly.pdbx_strand_id
1 'polypeptide(L)'
;WFWGPIVTLQDCLAAFFARDELKGDNMYSCEKCKKLRNGVKFCKVQKFPEILCIHLKRFRHELMFSTKINTHVSFPLEGLDLQPFLAKDSPAQIVTYDLLSVICHHGTASSGHYIAYCRNNLNNLWYEFDDQSVTEVSESTVQNAEAYVLFYRKSSEEAQKERRRISNLLNIMEPSLLQFYISRQWLNKFKTFAEPGPISNNDFLCIHGGVPPRKASYIEDLVLMLPQNIWDNLYSRYGGGPAVNHLYICHTCQIEAEKIEKEEKLNWKFLFGSTEHSKKRTLQLLSIASVCSGLENGKVL
;
A
#
# COMPACT_ATOMS: atom_id res chain seq x y z
N TRP A 1 -39.54 -11.40 -19.57
CA TRP A 1 -38.67 -11.51 -18.39
C TRP A 1 -37.29 -11.94 -18.89
N PHE A 2 -36.38 -10.99 -19.15
CA PHE A 2 -35.06 -11.26 -19.70
C PHE A 2 -34.02 -10.46 -18.91
N TRP A 3 -33.74 -10.87 -17.68
CA TRP A 3 -32.47 -10.51 -17.05
C TRP A 3 -31.49 -11.60 -17.42
N GLY A 4 -30.48 -11.27 -18.23
CA GLY A 4 -29.34 -12.15 -18.46
C GLY A 4 -28.64 -12.48 -17.14
N PRO A 5 -27.76 -13.50 -17.11
CA PRO A 5 -27.09 -13.91 -15.88
C PRO A 5 -26.29 -12.74 -15.30
N ILE A 6 -26.51 -12.46 -14.01
CA ILE A 6 -25.72 -11.49 -13.25
C ILE A 6 -24.30 -12.05 -13.16
N VAL A 7 -23.30 -11.29 -13.61
CA VAL A 7 -21.89 -11.65 -13.48
C VAL A 7 -21.40 -11.11 -12.14
N THR A 8 -20.87 -11.98 -11.28
CA THR A 8 -20.31 -11.59 -9.99
C THR A 8 -18.77 -11.47 -10.06
N LEU A 9 -18.20 -10.73 -9.11
CA LEU A 9 -16.75 -10.67 -8.93
C LEU A 9 -16.16 -12.07 -8.68
N GLN A 10 -16.88 -12.91 -7.94
CA GLN A 10 -16.52 -14.30 -7.70
C GLN A 10 -16.45 -15.10 -9.00
N ASP A 11 -17.38 -14.89 -9.95
CA ASP A 11 -17.30 -15.53 -11.27
C ASP A 11 -16.06 -15.07 -12.04
N CYS A 12 -15.73 -13.77 -11.99
CA CYS A 12 -14.51 -13.25 -12.61
C CYS A 12 -13.23 -13.86 -11.99
N LEU A 13 -13.18 -13.97 -10.66
CA LEU A 13 -12.08 -14.61 -9.95
C LEU A 13 -12.00 -16.12 -10.28
N ALA A 14 -13.14 -16.81 -10.32
CA ALA A 14 -13.21 -18.22 -10.70
C ALA A 14 -12.70 -18.45 -12.13
N ALA A 15 -13.06 -17.58 -13.06
CA ALA A 15 -12.54 -17.61 -14.43
C ALA A 15 -11.02 -17.33 -14.47
N PHE A 16 -10.52 -16.38 -13.67
CA PHE A 16 -9.09 -16.07 -13.60
C PHE A 16 -8.26 -17.24 -13.04
N PHE A 17 -8.77 -17.96 -12.04
CA PHE A 17 -8.11 -19.11 -11.41
C PHE A 17 -8.49 -20.46 -12.05
N ALA A 18 -9.24 -20.45 -13.16
CA ALA A 18 -9.59 -21.66 -13.88
C ALA A 18 -8.35 -22.32 -14.49
N ARG A 19 -8.50 -23.60 -14.86
CA ARG A 19 -7.45 -24.34 -15.57
C ARG A 19 -7.43 -23.88 -17.03
N ASP A 20 -6.29 -23.40 -17.49
CA ASP A 20 -6.03 -23.07 -18.88
C ASP A 20 -5.36 -24.26 -19.59
N GLU A 21 -5.93 -24.69 -20.71
CA GLU A 21 -5.30 -25.69 -21.57
C GLU A 21 -4.30 -25.04 -22.52
N LEU A 22 -3.05 -25.47 -22.43
CA LEU A 22 -1.95 -25.05 -23.31
C LEU A 22 -1.87 -26.02 -24.49
N LYS A 23 -2.37 -25.60 -25.66
CA LYS A 23 -2.42 -26.39 -26.91
C LYS A 23 -2.09 -25.51 -28.13
N GLY A 24 -1.78 -26.14 -29.26
CA GLY A 24 -1.46 -25.43 -30.52
C GLY A 24 -0.25 -24.52 -30.37
N ASP A 25 -0.39 -23.26 -30.76
CA ASP A 25 0.71 -22.27 -30.69
C ASP A 25 1.11 -21.91 -29.25
N ASN A 26 0.28 -22.24 -28.25
CA ASN A 26 0.52 -21.97 -26.82
C ASN A 26 1.08 -23.18 -26.04
N MET A 27 1.60 -24.20 -26.73
CA MET A 27 2.14 -25.41 -26.09
C MET A 27 3.31 -25.11 -25.13
N TYR A 28 3.39 -25.88 -24.05
CA TYR A 28 4.45 -25.76 -23.04
C TYR A 28 5.72 -26.51 -23.47
N SER A 29 6.88 -25.87 -23.33
CA SER A 29 8.18 -26.52 -23.55
C SER A 29 8.55 -27.37 -22.33
N CYS A 30 8.44 -28.69 -22.46
CA CYS A 30 8.73 -29.61 -21.37
C CYS A 30 10.23 -29.85 -21.24
N GLU A 31 10.84 -29.44 -20.13
CA GLU A 31 12.27 -29.59 -19.86
C GLU A 31 12.74 -31.05 -19.83
N LYS A 32 11.87 -31.99 -19.41
CA LYS A 32 12.16 -33.42 -19.36
C LYS A 32 12.05 -34.06 -20.76
N CYS A 33 11.06 -33.66 -21.55
CA CYS A 33 10.85 -34.23 -22.88
C CYS A 33 11.67 -33.53 -23.98
N LYS A 34 12.23 -32.33 -23.69
CA LYS A 34 12.95 -31.46 -24.64
C LYS A 34 12.14 -31.13 -25.91
N LYS A 35 10.82 -30.92 -25.77
CA LYS A 35 9.89 -30.63 -26.87
C LYS A 35 8.64 -29.90 -26.36
N LEU A 36 7.90 -29.27 -27.28
CA LEU A 36 6.58 -28.71 -27.01
C LEU A 36 5.56 -29.81 -26.72
N ARG A 37 4.73 -29.60 -25.69
CA ARG A 37 3.66 -30.51 -25.26
C ARG A 37 2.40 -29.74 -24.90
N ASN A 38 1.28 -30.43 -25.03
CA ASN A 38 0.05 -29.95 -24.42
C ASN A 38 0.24 -29.93 -22.91
N GLY A 39 -0.27 -28.89 -22.26
CA GLY A 39 -0.15 -28.69 -20.83
C GLY A 39 -1.46 -28.18 -20.24
N VAL A 40 -1.54 -28.22 -18.91
CA VAL A 40 -2.59 -27.54 -18.16
C VAL A 40 -1.90 -26.57 -17.22
N LYS A 41 -2.24 -25.30 -17.32
CA LYS A 41 -1.77 -24.24 -16.42
C LYS A 41 -2.90 -23.89 -15.46
N PHE A 42 -2.59 -23.76 -14.19
CA PHE A 42 -3.48 -23.19 -13.19
C PHE A 42 -2.64 -22.49 -12.14
N CYS A 43 -3.24 -21.56 -11.41
CA CYS A 43 -2.59 -20.87 -10.31
C CYS A 43 -3.47 -20.90 -9.06
N LYS A 44 -2.83 -20.81 -7.90
CA LYS A 44 -3.44 -20.60 -6.60
C LYS A 44 -2.60 -19.56 -5.87
N VAL A 45 -3.23 -18.82 -4.97
CA VAL A 45 -2.54 -17.78 -4.20
C VAL A 45 -1.98 -18.38 -2.92
N GLN A 46 -0.69 -18.16 -2.65
CA GLN A 46 -0.06 -18.60 -1.41
C GLN A 46 -0.36 -17.68 -0.24
N LYS A 47 -0.39 -16.37 -0.47
CA LYS A 47 -0.77 -15.37 0.54
C LYS A 47 -1.38 -14.16 -0.16
N PHE A 48 -2.55 -13.73 0.30
CA PHE A 48 -3.14 -12.49 -0.17
C PHE A 48 -2.57 -11.28 0.60
N PRO A 49 -2.41 -10.12 -0.07
CA PRO A 49 -1.90 -8.90 0.54
C PRO A 49 -2.92 -8.26 1.48
N GLU A 50 -2.46 -7.43 2.42
CA GLU A 50 -3.34 -6.67 3.33
C GLU A 50 -4.35 -5.79 2.57
N ILE A 51 -3.87 -5.13 1.51
CA ILE A 51 -4.68 -4.39 0.54
C ILE A 51 -4.64 -5.14 -0.79
N LEU A 52 -5.78 -5.65 -1.22
CA LEU A 52 -5.95 -6.34 -2.48
C LEU A 52 -6.49 -5.38 -3.54
N CYS A 53 -5.72 -5.21 -4.62
CA CYS A 53 -6.14 -4.49 -5.80
C CYS A 53 -6.65 -5.49 -6.85
N ILE A 54 -7.91 -5.34 -7.27
CA ILE A 54 -8.52 -6.17 -8.30
C ILE A 54 -8.86 -5.29 -9.50
N HIS A 55 -8.20 -5.55 -10.62
CA HIS A 55 -8.46 -4.88 -11.88
C HIS A 55 -9.39 -5.73 -12.75
N LEU A 56 -10.53 -5.16 -13.15
CA LEU A 56 -11.44 -5.75 -14.13
C LEU A 56 -10.95 -5.41 -15.54
N LYS A 57 -10.45 -6.41 -16.27
CA LYS A 57 -9.90 -6.26 -17.64
C LYS A 57 -11.00 -5.93 -18.65
N ARG A 58 -11.45 -4.68 -18.67
CA ARG A 58 -12.56 -4.21 -19.51
C ARG A 58 -12.15 -3.82 -20.93
N PHE A 59 -10.90 -3.45 -21.14
CA PHE A 59 -10.44 -2.98 -22.44
C PHE A 59 -9.83 -4.11 -23.26
N ARG A 60 -10.29 -4.22 -24.51
CA ARG A 60 -9.69 -5.08 -25.53
C ARG A 60 -9.17 -4.21 -26.64
N HIS A 61 -7.88 -4.34 -26.93
CA HIS A 61 -7.23 -3.63 -28.03
C HIS A 61 -6.92 -4.65 -29.13
N GLU A 62 -7.59 -4.49 -30.27
CA GLU A 62 -7.32 -5.22 -31.49
C GLU A 62 -6.60 -4.29 -32.49
N LEU A 63 -6.00 -4.85 -33.54
CA LEU A 63 -5.14 -4.12 -34.49
C LEU A 63 -5.80 -2.85 -35.08
N MET A 64 -7.12 -2.86 -35.26
CA MET A 64 -7.87 -1.76 -35.91
C MET A 64 -8.84 -1.02 -35.00
N PHE A 65 -9.21 -1.58 -33.84
CA PHE A 65 -10.20 -0.98 -32.95
C PHE A 65 -9.98 -1.39 -31.50
N SER A 66 -10.44 -0.53 -30.59
CA SER A 66 -10.44 -0.81 -29.15
C SER A 66 -11.88 -0.83 -28.65
N THR A 67 -12.24 -1.84 -27.86
CA THR A 67 -13.57 -1.96 -27.26
C THR A 67 -13.51 -2.00 -25.74
N LYS A 68 -14.56 -1.49 -25.11
CA LYS A 68 -14.77 -1.57 -23.65
C LYS A 68 -15.92 -2.54 -23.36
N ILE A 69 -15.67 -3.47 -22.44
CA ILE A 69 -16.69 -4.38 -21.90
C ILE A 69 -17.49 -3.63 -20.83
N ASN A 70 -18.74 -3.34 -21.14
CA ASN A 70 -19.67 -2.62 -20.26
C ASN A 70 -20.52 -3.55 -19.37
N THR A 71 -20.25 -4.86 -19.36
CA THR A 71 -20.95 -5.81 -18.49
C THR A 71 -20.84 -5.37 -17.04
N HIS A 72 -21.98 -5.20 -16.37
CA HIS A 72 -22.01 -4.92 -14.94
C HIS A 72 -21.48 -6.14 -14.17
N VAL A 73 -20.55 -5.91 -13.26
CA VAL A 73 -19.97 -6.94 -12.39
C VAL A 73 -20.44 -6.60 -10.98
N SER A 74 -21.24 -7.48 -10.38
CA SER A 74 -21.68 -7.32 -8.99
C SER A 74 -20.54 -7.69 -8.05
N PHE A 75 -20.22 -6.81 -7.11
CA PHE A 75 -19.16 -7.01 -6.11
C PHE A 75 -19.68 -6.69 -4.69
N PRO A 76 -19.25 -7.46 -3.68
CA PRO A 76 -19.68 -7.23 -2.30
C PRO A 76 -18.93 -6.03 -1.67
N LEU A 77 -19.62 -5.21 -0.89
CA LEU A 77 -18.96 -4.15 -0.11
C LEU A 77 -18.23 -4.70 1.11
N GLU A 78 -18.71 -5.80 1.68
CA GLU A 78 -18.16 -6.46 2.86
C GLU A 78 -18.17 -7.98 2.66
N GLY A 79 -17.21 -8.68 3.26
CA GLY A 79 -17.24 -10.14 3.27
C GLY A 79 -16.88 -10.84 1.95
N LEU A 80 -16.03 -10.24 1.10
CA LEU A 80 -15.47 -10.93 -0.06
C LEU A 80 -14.59 -12.11 0.40
N ASP A 81 -15.07 -13.33 0.19
CA ASP A 81 -14.34 -14.56 0.52
C ASP A 81 -13.39 -15.00 -0.61
N LEU A 82 -12.09 -15.08 -0.30
CA LEU A 82 -11.05 -15.55 -1.21
C LEU A 82 -10.53 -16.96 -0.90
N GLN A 83 -11.10 -17.63 0.11
CA GLN A 83 -10.76 -19.01 0.47
C GLN A 83 -10.72 -19.97 -0.73
N PRO A 84 -11.65 -19.92 -1.70
CA PRO A 84 -11.63 -20.85 -2.85
C PRO A 84 -10.37 -20.74 -3.72
N PHE A 85 -9.68 -19.60 -3.69
CA PHE A 85 -8.53 -19.29 -4.54
C PHE A 85 -7.18 -19.44 -3.82
N LEU A 86 -7.20 -19.71 -2.51
CA LEU A 86 -6.01 -19.96 -1.71
C LEU A 86 -5.42 -21.36 -1.98
N ALA A 87 -4.09 -21.47 -1.91
CA ALA A 87 -3.40 -22.75 -1.95
C ALA A 87 -3.69 -23.57 -0.68
N LYS A 88 -3.78 -24.90 -0.80
CA LYS A 88 -4.15 -25.79 0.31
C LYS A 88 -3.14 -25.80 1.46
N ASP A 89 -1.88 -25.56 1.13
CA ASP A 89 -0.73 -25.52 2.04
C ASP A 89 -0.42 -24.09 2.51
N SER A 90 -1.29 -23.12 2.20
CA SER A 90 -1.11 -21.74 2.61
C SER A 90 -1.16 -21.58 4.13
N PRO A 91 -0.25 -20.79 4.74
CA PRO A 91 -0.32 -20.42 6.14
C PRO A 91 -1.29 -19.26 6.43
N ALA A 92 -1.97 -18.71 5.40
CA ALA A 92 -2.81 -17.54 5.57
C ALA A 92 -4.05 -17.87 6.42
N GLN A 93 -4.29 -17.06 7.45
CA GLN A 93 -5.42 -17.22 8.37
C GLN A 93 -6.61 -16.33 8.01
N ILE A 94 -6.35 -15.21 7.32
CA ILE A 94 -7.36 -14.20 6.99
C ILE A 94 -7.47 -14.12 5.47
N VAL A 95 -8.68 -14.41 4.98
CA VAL A 95 -9.04 -14.50 3.56
C VAL A 95 -10.30 -13.72 3.20
N THR A 96 -10.93 -13.08 4.18
CA THR A 96 -12.11 -12.24 4.01
C THR A 96 -11.70 -10.79 3.83
N TYR A 97 -12.37 -10.09 2.91
CA TYR A 97 -12.03 -8.72 2.55
C TYR A 97 -13.24 -7.80 2.48
N ASP A 98 -13.06 -6.56 2.90
CA ASP A 98 -14.05 -5.49 2.80
C ASP A 98 -13.57 -4.42 1.83
N LEU A 99 -14.48 -3.87 1.04
CA LEU A 99 -14.20 -2.87 0.03
C LEU A 99 -13.81 -1.55 0.69
N LEU A 100 -12.70 -0.97 0.24
CA LEU A 100 -12.24 0.36 0.61
C LEU A 100 -12.63 1.41 -0.42
N SER A 101 -12.41 1.10 -1.69
CA SER A 101 -12.67 2.04 -2.77
C SER A 101 -12.87 1.35 -4.12
N VAL A 102 -13.49 2.09 -5.03
CA VAL A 102 -13.74 1.70 -6.41
C VAL A 102 -13.26 2.83 -7.31
N ILE A 103 -12.40 2.53 -8.27
CA ILE A 103 -12.14 3.42 -9.40
C ILE A 103 -13.10 3.01 -10.51
N CYS A 104 -13.86 3.97 -11.01
CA CYS A 104 -14.78 3.80 -12.11
C CYS A 104 -14.21 4.44 -13.37
N HIS A 105 -14.58 3.91 -14.52
CA HIS A 105 -14.26 4.53 -15.80
C HIS A 105 -15.54 4.65 -16.61
N HIS A 106 -15.93 5.88 -16.95
CA HIS A 106 -17.06 6.19 -17.83
C HIS A 106 -16.56 6.50 -19.24
N GLY A 107 -17.34 6.16 -20.25
CA GLY A 107 -16.98 6.38 -21.65
C GLY A 107 -16.40 5.15 -22.35
N THR A 108 -15.63 5.39 -23.40
CA THR A 108 -15.19 4.41 -24.40
C THR A 108 -13.74 3.97 -24.19
N ALA A 109 -13.24 3.03 -24.99
CA ALA A 109 -11.83 2.63 -24.93
C ALA A 109 -10.85 3.73 -25.36
N SER A 110 -11.30 4.74 -26.10
CA SER A 110 -10.43 5.79 -26.66
C SER A 110 -10.54 7.12 -25.92
N SER A 111 -11.60 7.31 -25.15
CA SER A 111 -11.86 8.53 -24.37
C SER A 111 -12.85 8.22 -23.27
N GLY A 112 -12.59 8.72 -22.08
CA GLY A 112 -13.43 8.51 -20.92
C GLY A 112 -13.04 9.38 -19.75
N HIS A 113 -13.73 9.16 -18.64
CA HIS A 113 -13.60 9.92 -17.41
C HIS A 113 -13.48 8.97 -16.22
N TYR A 114 -12.58 9.29 -15.29
CA TYR A 114 -12.36 8.48 -14.11
C TYR A 114 -12.87 9.19 -12.88
N ILE A 115 -13.65 8.46 -12.07
CA ILE A 115 -14.08 8.90 -10.74
C ILE A 115 -13.71 7.83 -9.72
N ALA A 116 -13.73 8.18 -8.44
CA ALA A 116 -13.49 7.23 -7.36
C ALA A 116 -14.59 7.27 -6.31
N TYR A 117 -15.07 6.10 -5.89
CA TYR A 117 -15.86 5.96 -4.68
C TYR A 117 -14.95 5.48 -3.55
N CYS A 118 -14.90 6.19 -2.43
CA CYS A 118 -14.06 5.82 -1.29
C CYS A 118 -14.88 5.81 0.00
N ARG A 119 -14.69 4.78 0.83
CA ARG A 119 -15.27 4.72 2.17
C ARG A 119 -14.40 5.49 3.15
N ASN A 120 -14.97 6.45 3.85
CA ASN A 120 -14.26 7.22 4.87
C ASN A 120 -14.19 6.41 6.18
N ASN A 121 -12.99 6.13 6.66
CA ASN A 121 -12.78 5.33 7.88
C ASN A 121 -13.22 6.00 9.19
N LEU A 122 -13.50 7.32 9.18
CA LEU A 122 -13.89 8.06 10.39
C LEU A 122 -15.38 7.95 10.69
N ASN A 123 -16.22 8.01 9.65
CA ASN A 123 -17.68 7.97 9.77
C ASN A 123 -18.32 6.75 9.09
N ASN A 124 -17.53 5.94 8.39
CA ASN A 124 -17.94 4.76 7.62
C ASN A 124 -18.91 5.04 6.46
N LEU A 125 -19.01 6.29 6.01
CA LEU A 125 -19.83 6.71 4.86
C LEU A 125 -19.03 6.67 3.55
N TRP A 126 -19.75 6.60 2.42
CA TRP A 126 -19.17 6.58 1.08
C TRP A 126 -19.19 7.97 0.45
N TYR A 127 -18.12 8.30 -0.26
CA TYR A 127 -18.00 9.54 -0.99
C TYR A 127 -17.56 9.27 -2.44
N GLU A 128 -18.18 9.97 -3.37
CA GLU A 128 -17.74 10.10 -4.74
C GLU A 128 -16.74 11.25 -4.84
N PHE A 129 -15.63 10.98 -5.52
CA PHE A 129 -14.59 11.94 -5.87
C PHE A 129 -14.58 12.06 -7.38
N ASP A 130 -15.10 13.18 -7.87
CA ASP A 130 -15.17 13.55 -9.28
C ASP A 130 -14.40 14.85 -9.48
N ASP A 131 -13.13 14.73 -9.89
CA ASP A 131 -12.16 15.81 -10.00
C ASP A 131 -12.09 16.69 -8.73
N GLN A 132 -12.66 17.90 -8.79
CA GLN A 132 -12.69 18.87 -7.70
C GLN A 132 -13.90 18.72 -6.77
N SER A 133 -14.85 17.85 -7.12
CA SER A 133 -16.12 17.66 -6.41
C SER A 133 -16.06 16.43 -5.53
N VAL A 134 -16.51 16.59 -4.28
CA VAL A 134 -16.65 15.47 -3.32
C VAL A 134 -18.08 15.46 -2.81
N THR A 135 -18.79 14.35 -3.03
CA THR A 135 -20.20 14.20 -2.66
C THR A 135 -20.42 12.92 -1.88
N GLU A 136 -21.25 12.98 -0.83
CA GLU A 136 -21.64 11.77 -0.10
C GLU A 136 -22.62 10.95 -0.94
N VAL A 137 -22.45 9.64 -0.96
CA VAL A 137 -23.28 8.71 -1.74
C VAL A 137 -23.70 7.49 -0.90
N SER A 138 -24.79 6.84 -1.30
CA SER A 138 -25.23 5.60 -0.66
C SER A 138 -24.41 4.39 -1.12
N GLU A 139 -24.42 3.34 -0.30
CA GLU A 139 -23.85 2.03 -0.65
C GLU A 139 -24.43 1.46 -1.95
N SER A 140 -25.73 1.69 -2.19
CA SER A 140 -26.39 1.27 -3.43
C SER A 140 -25.81 1.95 -4.67
N THR A 141 -25.42 3.22 -4.58
CA THR A 141 -24.74 3.92 -5.69
C THR A 141 -23.40 3.24 -6.00
N VAL A 142 -22.62 2.93 -4.96
CA VAL A 142 -21.32 2.27 -5.11
C VAL A 142 -21.45 0.88 -5.71
N GLN A 143 -22.41 0.07 -5.25
CA GLN A 143 -22.65 -1.28 -5.77
C GLN A 143 -23.03 -1.32 -7.25
N ASN A 144 -23.70 -0.28 -7.74
CA ASN A 144 -24.13 -0.17 -9.14
C ASN A 144 -23.10 0.51 -10.05
N ALA A 145 -21.93 0.87 -9.52
CA ALA A 145 -20.91 1.60 -10.25
C ALA A 145 -20.29 0.80 -11.41
N GLU A 146 -19.82 1.51 -12.45
CA GLU A 146 -19.01 0.94 -13.53
C GLU A 146 -17.57 0.67 -13.07
N ALA A 147 -17.42 -0.23 -12.10
CA ALA A 147 -16.14 -0.53 -11.46
C ALA A 147 -15.09 -0.97 -12.48
N TYR A 148 -13.93 -0.34 -12.44
CA TYR A 148 -12.75 -0.69 -13.23
C TYR A 148 -11.64 -1.29 -12.36
N VAL A 149 -11.36 -0.66 -11.21
CA VAL A 149 -10.43 -1.18 -10.20
C VAL A 149 -11.11 -1.16 -8.83
N LEU A 150 -11.00 -2.27 -8.10
CA LEU A 150 -11.54 -2.44 -6.75
C LEU A 150 -10.38 -2.56 -5.76
N PHE A 151 -10.44 -1.79 -4.68
CA PHE A 151 -9.49 -1.92 -3.57
C PHE A 151 -10.20 -2.52 -2.37
N TYR A 152 -9.70 -3.66 -1.93
CA TYR A 152 -10.21 -4.42 -0.81
C TYR A 152 -9.17 -4.48 0.31
N ARG A 153 -9.59 -4.47 1.57
CA ARG A 153 -8.73 -4.65 2.74
C ARG A 153 -9.12 -5.91 3.50
N LYS A 154 -8.13 -6.62 4.03
CA LYS A 154 -8.39 -7.75 4.93
C LYS A 154 -9.33 -7.35 6.08
N SER A 155 -10.27 -8.23 6.37
CA SER A 155 -11.21 -8.08 7.48
C SER A 155 -10.95 -9.16 8.52
N SER A 156 -10.76 -8.75 9.78
CA SER A 156 -10.64 -9.65 10.93
C SER A 156 -11.27 -9.00 12.15
N GLU A 157 -12.23 -9.70 12.74
CA GLU A 157 -12.94 -9.27 13.94
C GLU A 157 -11.99 -9.27 15.14
N GLU A 158 -11.05 -10.22 15.22
CA GLU A 158 -10.02 -10.31 16.25
C GLU A 158 -9.10 -9.08 16.22
N ALA A 159 -8.68 -8.66 15.03
CA ALA A 159 -7.87 -7.45 14.86
C ALA A 159 -8.65 -6.18 15.24
N GLN A 160 -9.95 -6.12 14.96
CA GLN A 160 -10.80 -5.00 15.38
C GLN A 160 -11.00 -4.96 16.91
N LYS A 161 -11.25 -6.11 17.55
CA LYS A 161 -11.38 -6.23 19.01
C LYS A 161 -10.11 -5.78 19.72
N GLU A 162 -8.95 -6.20 19.21
CA GLU A 162 -7.66 -5.82 19.78
C GLU A 162 -7.40 -4.30 19.67
N ARG A 163 -7.65 -3.72 18.49
CA ARG A 163 -7.54 -2.26 18.30
C ARG A 163 -8.39 -1.45 19.27
N ARG A 164 -9.64 -1.89 19.51
CA ARG A 164 -10.55 -1.24 20.48
C ARG A 164 -9.99 -1.37 21.89
N ARG A 165 -9.50 -2.55 22.27
CA ARG A 165 -8.88 -2.79 23.57
C ARG A 165 -7.68 -1.88 23.82
N ILE A 166 -6.73 -1.83 22.89
CA ILE A 166 -5.52 -1.00 23.04
C ILE A 166 -5.87 0.50 23.05
N SER A 167 -6.81 0.93 22.20
CA SER A 167 -7.28 2.33 22.22
C SER A 167 -7.88 2.73 23.56
N ASN A 168 -8.65 1.83 24.19
CA ASN A 168 -9.21 2.08 25.52
C ASN A 168 -8.12 2.16 26.59
N LEU A 169 -7.11 1.29 26.55
CA LEU A 169 -5.98 1.33 27.49
C LEU A 169 -5.17 2.63 27.37
N LEU A 170 -4.96 3.13 26.15
CA LEU A 170 -4.28 4.40 25.92
C LEU A 170 -5.00 5.59 26.56
N ASN A 171 -6.33 5.55 26.65
CA ASN A 171 -7.13 6.62 27.25
C ASN A 171 -7.08 6.63 28.79
N ILE A 172 -6.72 5.51 29.44
CA ILE A 172 -6.80 5.36 30.90
C ILE A 172 -5.58 6.00 31.61
N MET A 173 -4.54 6.41 30.89
CA MET A 173 -3.38 7.18 31.38
C MET A 173 -2.84 6.74 32.76
N GLU A 174 -2.64 5.44 32.97
CA GLU A 174 -1.90 4.98 34.15
C GLU A 174 -0.42 5.38 34.04
N PRO A 175 0.13 6.10 35.03
CA PRO A 175 1.55 6.41 35.06
C PRO A 175 2.34 5.10 35.14
N SER A 176 3.22 4.87 34.18
CA SER A 176 4.17 3.74 34.21
C SER A 176 5.58 4.27 34.47
N LEU A 177 6.36 3.50 35.24
CA LEU A 177 7.74 3.82 35.60
C LEU A 177 8.68 3.73 34.38
N LEU A 178 8.30 2.97 33.36
CA LEU A 178 9.03 2.81 32.11
C LEU A 178 8.11 3.14 30.93
N GLN A 179 8.67 3.85 29.96
CA GLN A 179 7.98 4.23 28.73
C GLN A 179 8.79 3.75 27.53
N PHE A 180 8.10 3.39 26.46
CA PHE A 180 8.70 2.93 25.21
C PHE A 180 8.25 3.79 24.04
N TYR A 181 9.17 4.06 23.12
CA TYR A 181 8.90 4.74 21.87
C TYR A 181 8.54 3.72 20.79
N ILE A 182 7.45 3.98 20.09
CA ILE A 182 7.01 3.19 18.94
C ILE A 182 6.83 4.07 17.72
N SER A 183 7.09 3.51 16.54
CA SER A 183 6.83 4.16 15.26
C SER A 183 5.35 4.49 15.09
N ARG A 184 5.03 5.74 14.77
CA ARG A 184 3.69 6.16 14.34
C ARG A 184 3.32 5.50 13.00
N GLN A 185 4.29 5.24 12.13
CA GLN A 185 4.05 4.51 10.89
C GLN A 185 3.55 3.09 11.16
N TRP A 186 4.21 2.36 12.08
CA TRP A 186 3.74 1.04 12.49
C TRP A 186 2.39 1.13 13.20
N LEU A 187 2.20 2.11 14.08
CA LEU A 187 0.91 2.30 14.76
C LEU A 187 -0.23 2.58 13.78
N ASN A 188 0.02 3.30 12.69
CA ASN A 188 -0.96 3.53 11.63
C ASN A 188 -1.33 2.22 10.92
N LYS A 189 -0.36 1.33 10.68
CA LYS A 189 -0.64 -0.03 10.22
C LYS A 189 -1.49 -0.77 11.25
N PHE A 190 -1.11 -0.76 12.53
CA PHE A 190 -1.89 -1.41 13.59
C PHE A 190 -3.34 -0.92 13.63
N LYS A 191 -3.57 0.39 13.46
CA LYS A 191 -4.92 0.99 13.46
C LYS A 191 -5.76 0.60 12.25
N THR A 192 -5.15 0.28 11.12
CA THR A 192 -5.85 0.11 9.85
C THR A 192 -5.87 -1.34 9.36
N PHE A 193 -4.77 -2.07 9.51
CA PHE A 193 -4.52 -3.38 8.95
C PHE A 193 -4.98 -4.51 9.88
N ALA A 194 -5.44 -5.61 9.28
CA ALA A 194 -5.68 -6.86 9.99
C ALA A 194 -4.35 -7.51 10.39
N GLU A 195 -3.33 -7.45 9.53
CA GLU A 195 -1.99 -7.97 9.78
C GLU A 195 -0.93 -6.84 9.69
N PRO A 196 -0.74 -6.02 10.74
CA PRO A 196 0.22 -4.92 10.73
C PRO A 196 1.70 -5.37 10.62
N GLY A 197 1.95 -6.66 10.88
CA GLY A 197 3.29 -7.25 10.92
C GLY A 197 4.07 -6.91 12.19
N PRO A 198 5.33 -7.36 12.29
CA PRO A 198 6.18 -7.10 13.45
C PRO A 198 6.41 -5.60 13.67
N ILE A 199 6.57 -5.21 14.94
CA ILE A 199 6.92 -3.82 15.30
C ILE A 199 8.26 -3.48 14.65
N SER A 200 8.31 -2.35 13.95
CA SER A 200 9.52 -1.85 13.31
C SER A 200 9.70 -0.38 13.64
N ASN A 201 10.85 -0.05 14.23
CA ASN A 201 11.23 1.30 14.61
C ASN A 201 12.31 1.90 13.66
N ASN A 202 12.56 1.24 12.53
CA ASN A 202 13.59 1.61 11.55
C ASN A 202 13.25 2.91 10.77
N ASP A 203 12.01 3.38 10.84
CA ASP A 203 11.58 4.65 10.27
C ASP A 203 12.08 5.86 11.08
N PHE A 204 12.47 5.68 12.34
CA PHE A 204 13.09 6.75 13.14
C PHE A 204 14.46 6.40 13.73
N LEU A 205 14.87 5.11 13.70
CA LEU A 205 16.21 4.67 14.07
C LEU A 205 17.09 4.38 12.86
N CYS A 206 18.39 4.58 13.01
CA CYS A 206 19.39 4.00 12.12
C CYS A 206 19.81 2.60 12.58
N ILE A 207 20.63 1.94 11.76
CA ILE A 207 21.21 0.62 12.07
C ILE A 207 22.11 0.62 13.33
N HIS A 208 22.59 1.79 13.77
CA HIS A 208 23.39 1.96 14.99
C HIS A 208 22.52 2.11 16.26
N GLY A 209 21.18 2.07 16.13
CA GLY A 209 20.24 2.17 17.25
C GLY A 209 19.91 3.60 17.72
N GLY A 210 20.48 4.63 17.11
CA GLY A 210 20.18 6.03 17.41
C GLY A 210 19.30 6.70 16.36
N VAL A 211 18.80 7.91 16.67
CA VAL A 211 18.05 8.74 15.73
C VAL A 211 19.01 9.37 14.72
N PRO A 212 18.80 9.21 13.39
CA PRO A 212 19.60 9.91 12.39
C PRO A 212 19.53 11.44 12.59
N PRO A 213 20.64 12.19 12.52
CA PRO A 213 20.65 13.64 12.75
C PRO A 213 19.63 14.41 11.91
N ARG A 214 19.45 14.01 10.64
CA ARG A 214 18.46 14.59 9.72
C ARG A 214 16.99 14.40 10.14
N LYS A 215 16.71 13.55 11.12
CA LYS A 215 15.36 13.30 11.67
C LYS A 215 15.17 13.92 13.04
N ALA A 216 16.23 14.40 13.69
CA ALA A 216 16.18 14.87 15.07
C ALA A 216 15.23 16.06 15.26
N SER A 217 15.12 16.94 14.27
CA SER A 217 14.25 18.12 14.33
C SER A 217 12.75 17.84 14.28
N TYR A 218 12.33 16.65 13.83
CA TYR A 218 10.92 16.25 13.70
C TYR A 218 10.66 14.85 14.27
N ILE A 219 11.47 14.40 15.22
CA ILE A 219 11.36 13.06 15.80
C ILE A 219 10.00 12.83 16.47
N GLU A 220 9.42 13.85 17.08
CA GLU A 220 8.11 13.81 17.75
C GLU A 220 6.95 13.47 16.79
N ASP A 221 7.10 13.80 15.51
CA ASP A 221 6.15 13.48 14.43
C ASP A 221 6.28 12.02 13.95
N LEU A 222 7.36 11.34 14.31
CA LEU A 222 7.62 9.95 13.92
C LEU A 222 7.29 8.95 15.03
N VAL A 223 7.36 9.36 16.29
CA VAL A 223 7.25 8.45 17.45
C VAL A 223 6.02 8.73 18.30
N LEU A 224 5.53 7.70 18.97
CA LEU A 224 4.58 7.80 20.08
C LEU A 224 5.19 7.16 21.31
N MET A 225 5.08 7.81 22.47
CA MET A 225 5.43 7.19 23.76
C MET A 225 4.27 6.34 24.26
N LEU A 226 4.58 5.12 24.66
CA LEU A 226 3.65 4.15 25.21
C LEU A 226 4.04 3.77 26.64
N PRO A 227 3.05 3.63 27.53
CA PRO A 227 3.25 2.97 28.81
C PRO A 227 3.76 1.53 28.64
N GLN A 228 4.56 1.05 29.60
CA GLN A 228 5.16 -0.30 29.56
C GLN A 228 4.12 -1.42 29.35
N ASN A 229 2.99 -1.38 30.05
CA ASN A 229 1.95 -2.41 29.93
C ASN A 229 1.38 -2.52 28.49
N ILE A 230 1.23 -1.39 27.79
CA ILE A 230 0.77 -1.36 26.39
C ILE A 230 1.88 -1.87 25.47
N TRP A 231 3.12 -1.44 25.70
CA TRP A 231 4.27 -1.93 24.95
C TRP A 231 4.40 -3.46 25.06
N ASP A 232 4.39 -4.01 26.27
CA ASP A 232 4.54 -5.45 26.52
C ASP A 232 3.40 -6.26 25.84
N ASN A 233 2.17 -5.72 25.83
CA ASN A 233 1.06 -6.33 25.13
C ASN A 233 1.29 -6.37 23.60
N LEU A 234 1.66 -5.24 23.00
CA LEU A 234 1.93 -5.17 21.57
C LEU A 234 3.14 -6.04 21.19
N TYR A 235 4.21 -5.98 21.98
CA TYR A 235 5.44 -6.73 21.73
C TYR A 235 5.23 -8.24 21.87
N SER A 236 4.52 -8.71 22.89
CA SER A 236 4.24 -10.14 23.08
C SER A 236 3.43 -10.73 21.92
N ARG A 237 2.56 -9.93 21.28
CA ARG A 237 1.71 -10.37 20.17
C ARG A 237 2.37 -10.24 18.80
N TYR A 238 3.02 -9.12 18.52
CA TYR A 238 3.54 -8.80 17.19
C TYR A 238 5.06 -9.02 17.07
N GLY A 239 5.78 -9.06 18.20
CA GLY A 239 7.23 -9.14 18.23
C GLY A 239 7.89 -7.99 17.46
N GLY A 240 9.06 -8.26 16.89
CA GLY A 240 9.84 -7.29 16.13
C GLY A 240 10.82 -6.52 17.01
N GLY A 241 11.06 -5.26 16.68
CA GLY A 241 11.96 -4.39 17.42
C GLY A 241 12.73 -3.39 16.54
N PRO A 242 13.77 -2.76 17.10
CA PRO A 242 14.21 -2.88 18.50
C PRO A 242 13.25 -2.20 19.49
N ALA A 243 13.25 -2.65 20.75
CA ALA A 243 12.60 -1.92 21.84
C ALA A 243 13.37 -0.65 22.15
N VAL A 244 12.68 0.49 22.29
CA VAL A 244 13.32 1.80 22.50
C VAL A 244 12.71 2.45 23.73
N ASN A 245 13.52 2.65 24.77
CA ASN A 245 13.10 3.36 25.98
C ASN A 245 13.79 4.73 26.14
N HIS A 246 14.72 5.07 25.24
CA HIS A 246 15.41 6.36 25.22
C HIS A 246 15.79 6.73 23.78
N LEU A 247 15.63 8.00 23.43
CA LEU A 247 16.05 8.54 22.13
C LEU A 247 17.33 9.34 22.26
N TYR A 248 18.31 9.09 21.39
CA TYR A 248 19.55 9.85 21.30
C TYR A 248 19.95 10.04 19.85
N ILE A 249 20.58 11.16 19.53
CA ILE A 249 21.11 11.40 18.19
C ILE A 249 22.27 10.44 17.94
N CYS A 250 22.24 9.75 16.82
CA CYS A 250 23.29 8.81 16.44
C CYS A 250 24.57 9.56 16.06
N HIS A 251 25.60 9.43 16.90
CA HIS A 251 26.89 10.09 16.67
C HIS A 251 27.63 9.54 15.42
N THR A 252 27.57 8.24 15.16
CA THR A 252 28.16 7.65 13.94
C THR A 252 27.56 8.27 12.68
N CYS A 253 26.23 8.34 12.61
CA CYS A 253 25.55 8.98 11.47
C CYS A 253 25.80 10.48 11.38
N GLN A 254 26.08 11.14 12.52
CA GLN A 254 26.47 12.56 12.53
C GLN A 254 27.84 12.77 11.89
N ILE A 255 28.83 11.97 12.27
CA ILE A 255 30.17 12.03 11.67
C ILE A 255 30.09 11.77 10.15
N GLU A 256 29.31 10.78 9.73
CA GLU A 256 29.10 10.47 8.31
C GLU A 256 28.44 11.64 7.57
N ALA A 257 27.40 12.24 8.14
CA ALA A 257 26.72 13.39 7.53
C ALA A 257 27.64 14.61 7.40
N GLU A 258 28.41 14.92 8.45
CA GLU A 258 29.38 16.03 8.44
C GLU A 258 30.50 15.79 7.41
N LYS A 259 30.91 14.52 7.20
CA LYS A 259 31.89 14.16 6.18
C LYS A 259 31.34 14.39 4.77
N ILE A 260 30.11 13.93 4.51
CA ILE A 260 29.42 14.14 3.23
C ILE A 260 29.26 15.64 2.96
N GLU A 261 28.82 16.42 3.94
CA GLU A 261 28.63 17.86 3.77
C GLU A 261 29.97 18.58 3.47
N LYS A 262 31.08 18.14 4.08
CA LYS A 262 32.42 18.67 3.76
C LYS A 262 32.84 18.32 2.33
N GLU A 263 32.59 17.09 1.89
CA GLU A 263 32.89 16.64 0.52
C GLU A 263 32.04 17.39 -0.51
N GLU A 264 30.75 17.59 -0.25
CA GLU A 264 29.84 18.39 -1.09
C GLU A 264 30.28 19.85 -1.17
N LYS A 265 30.65 20.48 -0.05
CA LYS A 265 31.18 21.84 -0.02
C LYS A 265 32.50 21.95 -0.81
N LEU A 266 33.38 20.96 -0.72
CA LEU A 266 34.64 20.94 -1.46
C LEU A 266 34.38 20.79 -2.96
N ASN A 267 33.49 19.88 -3.35
CA ASN A 267 33.08 19.67 -4.73
C ASN A 267 32.40 20.92 -5.31
N TRP A 268 31.51 21.56 -4.56
CA TRP A 268 30.89 22.84 -4.94
C TRP A 268 31.93 23.94 -5.12
N LYS A 269 32.91 24.07 -4.22
CA LYS A 269 34.03 25.01 -4.38
C LYS A 269 34.88 24.69 -5.60
N PHE A 270 35.10 23.43 -5.95
CA PHE A 270 35.83 23.05 -7.15
C PHE A 270 35.07 23.41 -8.43
N LEU A 271 33.77 23.12 -8.46
CA LEU A 271 32.89 23.39 -9.60
C LEU A 271 32.60 24.89 -9.82
N PHE A 272 32.55 25.69 -8.76
CA PHE A 272 32.09 27.09 -8.82
C PHE A 272 33.09 28.13 -8.28
N GLY A 273 34.18 27.71 -7.65
CA GLY A 273 35.19 28.60 -7.04
C GLY A 273 36.26 29.12 -8.02
N SER A 274 36.30 28.63 -9.26
CA SER A 274 37.29 29.03 -10.27
C SER A 274 36.84 30.20 -11.16
N THR A 275 35.64 30.74 -10.98
CA THR A 275 35.13 31.83 -11.83
C THR A 275 34.65 33.02 -11.02
N GLU A 276 35.59 33.83 -10.57
CA GLU A 276 35.32 35.19 -10.08
C GLU A 276 35.02 36.19 -11.23
N HIS A 277 34.76 35.69 -12.45
CA HIS A 277 34.51 36.50 -13.64
C HIS A 277 33.14 36.29 -14.31
N SER A 278 32.14 35.74 -13.61
CA SER A 278 30.77 35.69 -14.14
C SER A 278 29.70 35.94 -13.07
N LYS A 279 29.84 37.04 -12.32
CA LYS A 279 28.84 37.49 -11.33
C LYS A 279 27.56 38.11 -11.92
N LYS A 280 27.23 37.91 -13.20
CA LYS A 280 26.04 38.54 -13.81
C LYS A 280 25.06 37.64 -14.57
N ARG A 281 25.19 36.32 -14.57
CA ARG A 281 24.18 35.43 -15.21
C ARG A 281 23.61 34.28 -14.39
N THR A 282 24.09 34.03 -13.18
CA THR A 282 23.71 32.81 -12.43
C THR A 282 22.70 33.03 -11.30
N LEU A 283 22.12 34.23 -11.16
CA LEU A 283 21.02 34.46 -10.20
C LEU A 283 19.63 34.09 -10.75
N GLN A 284 19.52 33.66 -12.02
CA GLN A 284 18.24 33.32 -12.63
C GLN A 284 18.00 31.79 -12.79
N LEU A 285 19.02 30.95 -12.51
CA LEU A 285 18.91 29.49 -12.67
C LEU A 285 18.77 28.71 -11.35
N LEU A 286 19.02 29.33 -10.20
CA LEU A 286 18.94 28.64 -8.89
C LEU A 286 17.55 28.68 -8.23
N SER A 287 16.56 29.33 -8.84
CA SER A 287 15.16 29.24 -8.39
C SER A 287 14.42 27.99 -8.89
N ILE A 288 15.00 27.24 -9.83
CA ILE A 288 14.30 26.11 -10.48
C ILE A 288 14.77 24.72 -9.98
N ALA A 289 15.95 24.62 -9.36
CA ALA A 289 16.52 23.32 -9.00
C ALA A 289 16.14 22.79 -7.61
N SER A 290 15.47 23.58 -6.75
CA SER A 290 15.13 23.16 -5.37
C SER A 290 13.74 22.50 -5.22
N VAL A 291 13.00 22.26 -6.31
CA VAL A 291 11.65 21.65 -6.24
C VAL A 291 11.61 20.24 -6.83
N CYS A 292 12.68 19.72 -7.44
CA CYS A 292 12.63 18.45 -8.19
C CYS A 292 13.52 17.31 -7.67
N SER A 293 13.93 17.29 -6.40
CA SER A 293 14.67 16.15 -5.81
C SER A 293 13.89 15.41 -4.71
N GLY A 294 12.56 15.44 -4.81
CA GLY A 294 11.65 14.75 -3.90
C GLY A 294 10.72 13.79 -4.62
N LEU A 295 11.23 12.92 -5.50
CA LEU A 295 10.54 11.72 -6.00
C LEU A 295 11.56 10.85 -6.76
N GLU A 296 11.29 9.54 -6.77
CA GLU A 296 12.01 8.48 -7.49
C GLU A 296 13.24 7.88 -6.81
N ASN A 297 12.98 6.86 -5.98
CA ASN A 297 13.58 5.54 -6.17
C ASN A 297 12.73 4.46 -5.49
N GLY A 298 11.60 4.15 -6.11
CA GLY A 298 10.83 2.93 -5.86
C GLY A 298 11.02 1.99 -7.05
N LYS A 299 11.94 1.03 -6.92
CA LYS A 299 12.07 -0.07 -7.88
C LYS A 299 10.79 -0.88 -7.91
N VAL A 300 10.16 -0.90 -9.07
CA VAL A 300 9.11 -1.85 -9.44
C VAL A 300 9.72 -3.25 -9.51
N LEU A 301 9.12 -4.19 -8.77
CA LEU A 301 9.16 -5.62 -9.04
C LEU A 301 7.77 -6.01 -9.55
#